data_AF-U7QLE0-F1
#
_entry.id   AF-U7QLE0-F1
#
_cell.length_a   1.000
_cell.length_b   1.000
_cell.length_c   1.000
_cell.angle_alpha   90.00
_cell.angle_beta   90.00
_cell.angle_gamma   90.00
#
_symmetry.space_group_name_H-M   'P 1'
#
loop_
_entity.id
_entity.type
_entity.pdbx_description
1 polymer ?
#
loop_
_entity_poly.entity_id
_entity_poly.type
_entity_poly.pdbx_seq_one_letter_code
_entity_poly.pdbx_strand_id
1 'polypeptide(L)' 'MKRAVKSSIYPIQRFALRLQSDYNSVKAGVTFSVSNGPVEGHINRLKMLKRQMYGRANLDLLSRRFLIKM' A
#
# COMPACT_ATOMS: atom_id res chain seq x y z
N MET A 1 21.08 -1.42 -8.53
CA MET A 1 20.12 -1.75 -9.62
C MET A 1 20.70 -2.70 -10.67
N LYS A 2 21.73 -2.32 -11.45
CA LYS A 2 22.22 -3.13 -12.60
C LYS A 2 22.58 -4.59 -12.27
N ARG A 3 23.22 -4.85 -11.13
CA ARG A 3 23.53 -6.22 -10.66
C ARG A 3 22.27 -7.02 -10.28
N ALA A 4 21.30 -6.36 -9.62
CA ALA A 4 20.07 -7.00 -9.17
C ALA A 4 19.13 -7.35 -10.33
N VAL A 5 19.06 -6.50 -11.38
CA VAL A 5 18.29 -6.80 -12.61
C VAL A 5 18.88 -7.96 -13.40
N LYS A 6 20.21 -8.12 -13.37
CA LYS A 6 20.92 -9.25 -14.00
C LYS A 6 21.06 -10.48 -13.08
N SER A 7 20.43 -10.47 -11.91
CA SER A 7 20.48 -11.59 -10.99
C SER A 7 19.77 -12.81 -11.60
N SER A 8 20.30 -14.02 -11.34
CA SER A 8 19.64 -15.28 -11.66
C SER A 8 18.45 -15.58 -10.73
N ILE A 9 18.31 -14.82 -9.63
CA ILE A 9 17.23 -14.98 -8.66
C ILE A 9 16.04 -14.12 -9.09
N TYR A 10 15.00 -14.76 -9.63
CA TYR A 10 13.82 -14.09 -10.17
C TYR A 10 13.16 -13.08 -9.21
N PRO A 11 12.95 -13.38 -7.90
CA PRO A 11 12.43 -12.39 -6.96
C PRO A 11 13.25 -11.09 -6.88
N ILE A 12 14.58 -11.19 -6.94
CA ILE A 12 15.49 -10.05 -6.86
C ILE A 12 15.43 -9.22 -8.15
N GLN A 13 15.42 -9.88 -9.30
CA GLN A 13 15.25 -9.22 -10.59
C GLN A 13 13.93 -8.46 -10.65
N ARG A 14 12.81 -9.13 -10.30
CA ARG A 14 11.46 -8.53 -10.31
C ARG A 14 11.37 -7.34 -9.36
N PHE A 15 11.93 -7.46 -8.16
CA PHE A 15 11.98 -6.36 -7.20
C PHE A 15 12.75 -5.16 -7.75
N ALA A 16 13.93 -5.38 -8.31
CA ALA A 16 14.76 -4.31 -8.88
C ALA A 16 14.07 -3.59 -10.04
N LEU A 17 13.38 -4.33 -10.93
CA LEU A 17 12.62 -3.76 -12.04
C LEU A 17 11.46 -2.88 -11.55
N ARG A 18 10.69 -3.35 -10.56
CA ARG A 18 9.59 -2.55 -9.99
C ARG A 18 10.09 -1.33 -9.25
N LEU A 19 11.14 -1.49 -8.43
CA LEU A 19 11.72 -0.37 -7.71
C LEU A 19 12.30 0.69 -8.65
N GLN A 20 12.78 0.29 -9.83
CA GLN A 20 13.21 1.23 -10.87
C GLN A 20 12.02 1.98 -11.50
N SER A 21 10.90 1.28 -11.78
CA SER A 21 9.66 1.91 -12.24
C SER A 21 9.12 2.92 -11.22
N ASP A 22 9.19 2.58 -9.93
CA ASP A 22 8.63 3.38 -8.84
C ASP A 22 9.64 4.39 -8.26
N TYR A 23 10.78 4.60 -8.92
CA TYR A 23 11.90 5.38 -8.38
C TYR A 23 11.49 6.78 -7.94
N ASN A 24 10.68 7.48 -8.74
CA ASN A 24 10.24 8.84 -8.43
C ASN A 24 9.39 8.88 -7.14
N SER A 25 8.47 7.92 -6.99
CA SER A 25 7.62 7.80 -5.81
C SER A 25 8.44 7.48 -4.55
N VAL A 26 9.41 6.57 -4.67
CA VAL A 26 10.31 6.21 -3.56
C VAL A 26 11.20 7.38 -3.18
N LYS A 27 11.77 8.08 -4.18
CA LYS A 27 12.58 9.28 -3.96
C LYS A 27 11.75 10.35 -3.24
N ALA A 28 10.53 10.62 -3.69
CA ALA A 28 9.64 11.58 -3.04
C ALA A 28 9.36 11.17 -1.57
N GLY A 29 9.08 9.88 -1.32
CA GLY A 29 8.79 9.37 0.02
C GLY A 29 9.93 9.52 1.05
N VAL A 30 11.18 9.63 0.60
CA VAL A 30 12.35 9.87 1.48
C VAL A 30 12.85 11.32 1.44
N THR A 31 12.41 12.11 0.47
CA THR A 31 12.84 13.52 0.29
C THR A 31 11.93 14.48 1.04
N PHE A 32 10.62 14.23 1.01
CA PHE A 32 9.63 15.10 1.63
C PHE A 32 9.28 14.62 3.04
N SER A 33 8.98 15.57 3.94
CA SER A 33 8.45 15.27 5.28
C SER A 33 6.99 14.82 5.25
N VAL A 34 6.27 15.11 4.17
CA VAL A 34 4.88 14.70 3.95
C VAL A 34 4.87 13.32 3.30
N SER A 35 4.06 12.41 3.85
CA SER A 35 3.91 11.04 3.36
C SER A 35 2.44 10.66 3.20
N ASN A 36 2.18 9.62 2.40
CA ASN A 36 0.86 9.00 2.30
C ASN A 36 0.50 8.12 3.51
N GLY A 37 1.34 8.04 4.53
CA GLY A 37 1.15 7.18 5.71
C GLY A 37 -0.22 7.32 6.38
N PRO A 38 -0.71 8.55 6.67
CA PRO A 38 -2.04 8.73 7.23
C PRO A 38 -3.14 8.16 6.33
N VAL A 39 -3.07 8.40 5.02
CA VAL A 39 -4.06 7.90 4.04
C VAL A 39 -4.04 6.37 3.98
N GLU A 40 -2.84 5.77 3.94
CA GLU A 40 -2.68 4.32 3.97
C GLU A 40 -3.22 3.69 5.26
N GLY A 41 -3.05 4.38 6.40
CA GLY A 41 -3.65 3.99 7.67
C GLY A 41 -5.18 3.90 7.62
N HIS A 42 -5.84 4.92 7.07
CA HIS A 42 -7.29 4.92 6.86
C HIS A 42 -7.73 3.77 5.93
N ILE A 43 -7.00 3.54 4.83
CA ILE A 43 -7.27 2.44 3.89
C ILE A 43 -7.11 1.09 4.59
N ASN A 44 -6.08 0.92 5.43
CA ASN A 44 -5.86 -0.33 6.15
C ASN A 44 -6.97 -0.60 7.17
N ARG A 45 -7.42 0.44 7.90
CA ARG A 45 -8.58 0.36 8.81
C ARG A 45 -9.84 -0.04 8.05
N LEU A 46 -10.09 0.55 6.89
CA LEU A 46 -11.23 0.20 6.03
C LEU A 46 -11.16 -1.28 5.58
N LYS A 47 -10.00 -1.73 5.09
CA LYS A 47 -9.76 -3.13 4.69
C LYS A 47 -9.95 -4.10 5.86
N MET A 48 -9.47 -3.75 7.05
CA MET A 48 -9.65 -4.54 8.27
C MET A 48 -11.12 -4.68 8.63
N LEU A 49 -11.90 -3.59 8.64
CA LEU A 49 -13.34 -3.64 8.93
C LEU A 49 -14.09 -4.54 7.93
N LYS A 50 -13.76 -4.45 6.63
CA LYS A 50 -14.34 -5.33 5.60
C LYS A 50 -13.97 -6.81 5.82
N ARG A 51 -12.73 -7.10 6.21
CA ARG A 51 -12.26 -8.48 6.54
C ARG A 51 -12.95 -9.06 7.76
N GLN A 52 -13.13 -8.28 8.83
CA GLN A 52 -13.88 -8.71 10.02
C GLN A 52 -15.33 -9.11 9.71
N MET A 53 -15.89 -8.58 8.62
CA MET A 53 -17.25 -8.85 8.18
C MET A 53 -17.30 -9.95 7.11
N TYR A 54 -16.18 -10.65 6.88
CA TYR A 54 -16.05 -11.72 5.89
C TYR A 54 -16.54 -11.31 4.49
N GLY A 55 -16.33 -10.04 4.11
CA GLY A 55 -16.78 -9.51 2.82
C GLY A 55 -18.28 -9.24 2.71
N ARG A 56 -19.08 -9.46 3.76
CA ARG A 56 -20.55 -9.25 3.76
C ARG A 56 -20.98 -7.81 4.03
N ALA A 57 -20.03 -6.87 4.00
CA ALA A 57 -20.31 -5.45 4.22
C ALA A 57 -20.62 -4.77 2.89
N ASN A 58 -21.89 -4.46 2.66
CA ASN A 58 -22.31 -3.52 1.61
C ASN A 58 -21.76 -2.12 1.93
N LEU A 59 -21.69 -1.23 0.94
CA LEU A 59 -21.08 0.10 1.12
C LEU A 59 -21.69 0.89 2.28
N ASP A 60 -23.02 0.88 2.43
CA ASP A 60 -23.71 1.58 3.52
C ASP A 60 -23.30 1.08 4.90
N LEU A 61 -23.20 -0.24 5.06
CA LEU A 61 -22.83 -0.88 6.32
C LEU A 61 -21.36 -0.65 6.66
N LEU A 62 -20.49 -0.69 5.65
CA LEU A 62 -19.06 -0.40 5.80
C LEU A 62 -18.84 1.07 6.19
N SER A 63 -19.54 2.01 5.55
CA SER A 63 -19.49 3.45 5.84
C SER A 63 -19.96 3.75 7.26
N ARG A 64 -21.12 3.21 7.68
CA ARG A 64 -21.61 3.36 9.06
C ARG A 64 -20.56 2.89 10.07
N ARG A 65 -19.98 1.71 9.87
CA ARG A 65 -19.00 1.13 10.80
C ARG A 65 -17.66 1.89 10.79
N PHE A 66 -17.27 2.48 9.67
CA PHE A 66 -16.06 3.28 9.55
C PHE A 66 -16.21 4.64 10.24
N LEU A 67 -17.37 5.28 10.12
CA LEU A 67 -17.65 6.61 10.69
C LEU A 67 -17.98 6.58 12.19
N ILE A 68 -18.70 5.56 12.67
CA ILE A 68 -19.08 5.45 14.10
C ILE A 68 -17.85 5.30 15.03
N LYS A 69 -16.71 4.85 14.50
CA LYS A 69 -15.45 4.67 15.25
C LYS A 69 -14.46 5.83 15.05
N MET A 70 -14.88 6.98 14.50
CA MET A 70 -14.15 8.24 14.54
C MET A 70 -14.67 9.08 15.71
#